data_AF-A0A7K1SDV4-F1
#
_entry.id   AF-A0A7K1SDV4-F1
#
_cell.length_a   1.000
_cell.length_b   1.000
_cell.length_c   1.000
_cell.angle_alpha   90.00
_cell.angle_beta   90.00
_cell.angle_gamma   90.00
#
_symmetry.space_group_name_H-M   'P 1'
#
loop_
_entity.id
_entity.type
_entity.pdbx_description
1 polymer ?
#
loop_
_entity_poly.entity_id
_entity_poly.type
_entity_poly.pdbx_seq_one_letter_code
_entity_poly.pdbx_strand_id
1 'polypeptide(L)'
;MNSINLMPEHSIAPYANEGLNRIYGLLFCDTIDLYKSETKPTGYPWDTLLSDNPDPNELTAITTDNTLETRQQLLAYNLLRAKGFPVHTKALLGVIIEVSLGDGLDVLAAYSDGTCRYINHIESLLVWDTQTEKTNQLVGQLFSDSLNVVKRIGPWDQARTTFPGEGMVKLTFLVSDGLYFGQGPFDVLQNDSMGGPVIDSATRLMTYLIDQRIASNKSTK
;
A
#
# COMPACT_ATOMS: atom_id res chain seq x y z
N MET A 1 -30.74 21.81 1.22
CA MET A 1 -30.45 20.59 0.45
C MET A 1 -29.44 19.80 1.25
N ASN A 2 -29.84 18.61 1.70
CA ASN A 2 -29.07 17.80 2.63
C ASN A 2 -27.75 17.37 1.99
N SER A 3 -26.64 17.75 2.63
CA SER A 3 -25.32 17.20 2.38
C SER A 3 -25.37 15.70 2.62
N ILE A 4 -25.20 14.90 1.57
CA ILE A 4 -25.10 13.44 1.70
C ILE A 4 -23.73 13.18 2.31
N ASN A 5 -23.74 12.79 3.58
CA ASN A 5 -22.59 12.33 4.33
C ASN A 5 -22.18 10.95 3.77
N LEU A 6 -21.20 10.91 2.87
CA LEU A 6 -20.67 9.69 2.23
C LEU A 6 -19.44 9.14 2.97
N MET A 7 -19.48 9.08 4.29
CA MET A 7 -18.46 8.39 5.09
C MET A 7 -19.15 7.66 6.25
N PRO A 8 -19.18 6.30 6.27
CA PRO A 8 -19.68 5.57 7.43
C PRO A 8 -18.74 5.76 8.62
N GLU A 9 -19.34 5.77 9.82
CA GLU A 9 -18.87 6.27 11.12
C GLU A 9 -17.68 5.54 11.80
N HIS A 10 -16.83 4.84 11.05
CA HIS A 10 -15.54 4.36 11.55
C HIS A 10 -14.42 4.97 10.70
N SER A 11 -13.87 6.06 11.23
CA SER A 11 -12.80 6.88 10.65
C SER A 11 -11.80 6.07 9.82
N ILE A 12 -11.63 6.44 8.55
CA ILE A 12 -10.55 5.98 7.65
C ILE A 12 -9.20 6.67 8.04
N ALA A 13 -9.22 7.52 9.07
CA ALA A 13 -8.13 8.35 9.52
C ALA A 13 -7.58 7.81 10.86
N PRO A 14 -6.49 7.02 10.84
CA PRO A 14 -5.85 6.51 12.05
C PRO A 14 -4.95 7.54 12.75
N TYR A 15 -4.71 8.71 12.14
CA TYR A 15 -3.84 9.76 12.65
C TYR A 15 -4.64 11.03 12.99
N ALA A 16 -4.16 11.84 13.93
CA ALA A 16 -4.64 13.19 14.18
C ALA A 16 -4.25 14.14 13.02
N ASN A 17 -3.11 13.92 12.37
CA ASN A 17 -2.68 14.71 11.21
C ASN A 17 -3.45 14.33 9.92
N GLU A 18 -4.29 15.25 9.42
CA GLU A 18 -5.06 15.06 8.18
C GLU A 18 -4.20 14.77 6.93
N GLY A 19 -3.02 15.40 6.85
CA GLY A 19 -2.07 15.15 5.77
C GLY A 19 -1.56 13.71 5.78
N LEU A 20 -1.26 13.16 6.96
CA LEU A 20 -0.88 11.75 7.10
C LEU A 20 -2.02 10.81 6.78
N ASN A 21 -3.27 11.14 7.15
CA ASN A 21 -4.43 10.35 6.75
C ASN A 21 -4.60 10.31 5.23
N ARG A 22 -4.34 11.42 4.53
CA ARG A 22 -4.30 11.44 3.07
C ARG A 22 -3.19 10.54 2.53
N ILE A 23 -1.99 10.63 3.10
CA ILE A 23 -0.84 9.79 2.68
C ILE A 23 -1.12 8.31 2.93
N TYR A 24 -1.68 7.96 4.09
CA TYR A 24 -2.14 6.62 4.42
C TYR A 24 -3.13 6.10 3.39
N GLY A 25 -4.14 6.89 3.01
CA GLY A 25 -5.08 6.54 1.95
C GLY A 25 -4.39 6.27 0.59
N LEU A 26 -3.40 7.09 0.23
CA LEU A 26 -2.62 6.95 -0.99
C LEU A 26 -1.76 5.67 -1.06
N LEU A 27 -1.48 5.00 0.07
CA LEU A 27 -0.66 3.77 0.05
C LEU A 27 -1.36 2.63 -0.72
N PHE A 28 -2.69 2.59 -0.66
CA PHE A 28 -3.47 1.46 -1.17
C PHE A 28 -3.77 1.56 -2.66
N CYS A 29 -3.55 2.73 -3.27
CA CYS A 29 -3.75 2.98 -4.69
C CYS A 29 -5.17 2.64 -5.18
N ASP A 30 -6.17 2.63 -4.31
CA ASP A 30 -7.55 2.17 -4.58
C ASP A 30 -8.54 3.31 -4.86
N THR A 31 -8.13 4.56 -4.60
CA THR A 31 -8.97 5.75 -4.75
C THR A 31 -8.26 6.80 -5.60
N ILE A 32 -8.60 6.87 -6.90
CA ILE A 32 -7.95 7.79 -7.85
C ILE A 32 -8.11 9.27 -7.47
N ASP A 33 -9.22 9.63 -6.82
CA ASP A 33 -9.50 11.00 -6.40
C ASP A 33 -8.50 11.52 -5.35
N LEU A 34 -7.84 10.62 -4.59
CA LEU A 34 -6.76 11.02 -3.67
C LEU A 34 -5.52 11.55 -4.42
N TYR A 35 -5.37 11.27 -5.71
CA TYR A 35 -4.26 11.75 -6.53
C TYR A 35 -4.60 13.05 -7.26
N LYS A 36 -5.87 13.48 -7.25
CA LYS A 36 -6.27 14.79 -7.75
C LYS A 36 -5.75 15.86 -6.77
N SER A 37 -5.01 16.82 -7.32
CA SER A 37 -4.55 18.03 -6.64
C SER A 37 -4.93 19.26 -7.47
N GLU A 38 -4.83 20.46 -6.89
CA GLU A 38 -5.04 21.71 -7.63
C GLU A 38 -4.09 21.85 -8.82
N THR A 39 -2.85 21.36 -8.66
CA THR A 39 -1.81 21.36 -9.68
C THR A 39 -1.76 20.04 -10.45
N LYS A 40 -2.92 19.40 -10.70
CA LYS A 40 -3.07 18.02 -11.24
C LYS A 40 -1.83 17.58 -12.03
N PRO A 41 -1.17 16.48 -11.67
CA PRO A 41 -0.02 16.03 -12.42
C PRO A 41 -0.44 15.82 -13.88
N THR A 42 0.29 16.46 -14.79
CA THR A 42 0.05 16.44 -16.24
C THR A 42 1.05 15.54 -16.93
N GLY A 43 0.67 14.97 -18.07
CA GLY A 43 1.50 14.08 -18.86
C GLY A 43 1.29 12.61 -18.51
N TYR A 44 1.89 11.74 -19.31
CA TYR A 44 1.85 10.31 -19.09
C TYR A 44 2.53 9.93 -17.75
N PRO A 45 1.94 9.05 -16.93
CA PRO A 45 0.67 8.32 -17.15
C PRO A 45 -0.58 9.02 -16.59
N TRP A 46 -0.43 10.19 -15.97
CA TRP A 46 -1.48 10.88 -15.21
C TRP A 46 -2.63 11.40 -16.05
N ASP A 47 -2.40 11.83 -17.29
CA ASP A 47 -3.47 12.25 -18.20
C ASP A 47 -4.47 11.11 -18.44
N THR A 48 -3.98 9.88 -18.63
CA THR A 48 -4.81 8.68 -18.75
C THR A 48 -5.44 8.32 -17.40
N LEU A 49 -4.65 8.21 -16.32
CA LEU A 49 -5.14 7.79 -15.00
C LEU A 49 -6.23 8.72 -14.42
N LEU A 50 -6.14 10.02 -14.69
CA LEU A 50 -7.07 11.04 -14.20
C LEU A 50 -8.18 11.39 -15.20
N SER A 51 -8.21 10.75 -16.37
CA SER A 51 -9.28 10.90 -17.35
C SER A 51 -10.61 10.40 -16.79
N ASP A 52 -11.71 11.10 -17.10
CA ASP A 52 -13.05 10.63 -16.76
C ASP A 52 -13.42 9.35 -17.54
N ASN A 53 -12.86 9.19 -18.74
CA ASN A 53 -13.05 8.03 -19.60
C ASN A 53 -11.71 7.54 -20.20
N PRO A 54 -10.84 6.90 -19.41
CA PRO A 54 -9.57 6.39 -19.89
C PRO A 54 -9.77 5.26 -20.92
N ASP A 55 -8.93 5.24 -21.95
CA ASP A 55 -8.87 4.14 -22.91
C ASP A 55 -8.31 2.87 -22.21
N PRO A 56 -9.02 1.72 -22.27
CA PRO A 56 -8.54 0.47 -21.69
C PRO A 56 -7.18 -0.01 -22.20
N ASN A 57 -6.84 0.31 -23.46
CA ASN A 57 -5.54 -0.03 -24.04
C ASN A 57 -4.43 0.82 -23.44
N GLU A 58 -4.68 2.12 -23.19
CA GLU A 58 -3.72 2.99 -22.51
C GLU A 58 -3.54 2.57 -21.04
N LEU A 59 -4.63 2.21 -20.35
CA LEU A 59 -4.53 1.65 -19.00
C LEU A 59 -3.71 0.35 -18.99
N THR A 60 -3.95 -0.53 -19.95
CA THR A 60 -3.18 -1.77 -20.08
C THR A 60 -1.69 -1.48 -20.35
N ALA A 61 -1.38 -0.48 -21.19
CA ALA A 61 0.01 -0.06 -21.43
C ALA A 61 0.69 0.36 -20.11
N ILE A 62 0.02 1.20 -19.30
CA ILE A 62 0.51 1.63 -17.98
C ILE A 62 0.80 0.42 -17.08
N THR A 63 -0.08 -0.60 -17.06
CA THR A 63 0.12 -1.78 -16.19
C THR A 63 1.35 -2.63 -16.52
N THR A 64 1.94 -2.44 -17.69
CA THR A 64 3.11 -3.20 -18.18
C THR A 64 4.36 -2.34 -18.36
N ASP A 65 4.27 -1.05 -18.08
CA ASP A 65 5.37 -0.12 -18.24
C ASP A 65 6.27 -0.12 -17.00
N ASN A 66 7.40 -0.81 -17.12
CA ASN A 66 8.40 -0.94 -16.06
C ASN A 66 9.22 0.34 -15.82
N THR A 67 9.00 1.41 -16.59
CA THR A 67 9.61 2.72 -16.35
C THR A 67 8.81 3.56 -15.37
N LEU A 68 7.55 3.19 -15.12
CA LEU A 68 6.65 3.85 -14.18
C LEU A 68 6.80 3.31 -12.76
N GLU A 69 6.36 4.13 -11.79
CA GLU A 69 6.22 3.68 -10.41
C GLU A 69 5.13 2.61 -10.31
N THR A 70 5.36 1.59 -9.47
CA THR A 70 4.42 0.49 -9.25
C THR A 70 3.04 0.98 -8.79
N ARG A 71 2.98 2.09 -8.06
CA ARG A 71 1.72 2.72 -7.63
C ARG A 71 0.87 3.20 -8.81
N GLN A 72 1.49 3.66 -9.89
CA GLN A 72 0.79 4.06 -11.11
C GLN A 72 0.23 2.83 -11.85
N GLN A 73 0.99 1.73 -11.87
CA GLN A 73 0.53 0.45 -12.40
C GLN A 73 -0.68 -0.08 -11.60
N LEU A 74 -0.61 -0.02 -10.27
CA LEU A 74 -1.69 -0.40 -9.37
C LEU A 74 -2.98 0.40 -9.61
N LEU A 75 -2.87 1.73 -9.79
CA LEU A 75 -4.01 2.58 -10.15
C LEU A 75 -4.64 2.15 -11.48
N ALA A 76 -3.83 1.84 -12.50
CA ALA A 76 -4.32 1.37 -13.78
C ALA A 76 -5.05 0.02 -13.66
N TYR A 77 -4.48 -0.95 -12.93
CA TYR A 77 -5.16 -2.22 -12.64
C TYR A 77 -6.50 -2.01 -11.92
N ASN A 78 -6.55 -1.12 -10.92
CA ASN A 78 -7.78 -0.79 -10.21
C ASN A 78 -8.83 -0.18 -11.14
N LEU A 79 -8.44 0.73 -12.04
CA LEU A 79 -9.35 1.34 -13.02
C LEU A 79 -9.89 0.33 -14.03
N LEU A 80 -9.04 -0.59 -14.53
CA LEU A 80 -9.47 -1.67 -15.43
C LEU A 80 -10.56 -2.52 -14.77
N ARG A 81 -10.31 -2.98 -13.53
CA ARG A 81 -11.27 -3.80 -12.76
C ARG A 81 -12.56 -3.04 -12.47
N ALA A 82 -12.46 -1.79 -12.01
CA ALA A 82 -13.63 -0.97 -11.70
C ALA A 82 -14.53 -0.72 -12.92
N LYS A 83 -13.96 -0.72 -14.13
CA LYS A 83 -14.70 -0.59 -15.40
C LYS A 83 -15.09 -1.94 -16.02
N GLY A 84 -14.82 -3.06 -15.36
CA GLY A 84 -15.19 -4.40 -15.83
C GLY A 84 -14.31 -4.94 -16.96
N PHE A 85 -13.14 -4.33 -17.23
CA PHE A 85 -12.17 -4.89 -18.16
C PHE A 85 -11.42 -6.05 -17.52
N PRO A 86 -11.11 -7.10 -18.28
CA PRO A 86 -10.44 -8.27 -17.73
C PRO A 86 -8.98 -7.96 -17.35
N VAL A 87 -8.55 -8.48 -16.21
CA VAL A 87 -7.13 -8.55 -15.84
C VAL A 87 -6.71 -10.02 -15.81
N HIS A 88 -5.81 -10.40 -16.71
CA HIS A 88 -5.42 -11.79 -16.92
C HIS A 88 -4.19 -12.23 -16.11
N THR A 89 -3.42 -11.27 -15.61
CA THR A 89 -2.21 -11.53 -14.83
C THR A 89 -2.54 -11.46 -13.34
N LYS A 90 -1.98 -12.38 -12.55
CA LYS A 90 -1.97 -12.31 -11.08
C LYS A 90 -0.56 -11.98 -10.60
N ALA A 91 -0.28 -10.69 -10.43
CA ALA A 91 0.99 -10.13 -10.00
C ALA A 91 0.81 -9.39 -8.67
N LEU A 92 1.62 -9.75 -7.66
CA LEU A 92 1.71 -9.00 -6.42
C LEU A 92 2.57 -7.75 -6.66
N LEU A 93 1.99 -6.57 -6.42
CA LEU A 93 2.60 -5.28 -6.72
C LEU A 93 2.88 -4.47 -5.46
N GLY A 94 2.14 -4.71 -4.38
CA GLY A 94 2.35 -4.03 -3.11
C GLY A 94 1.98 -4.90 -1.92
N VAL A 95 2.66 -4.66 -0.80
CA VAL A 95 2.35 -5.25 0.51
C VAL A 95 2.27 -4.13 1.53
N ILE A 96 1.16 -4.07 2.27
CA ILE A 96 0.92 -3.10 3.32
C ILE A 96 0.65 -3.85 4.62
N ILE A 97 1.38 -3.50 5.67
CA ILE A 97 1.24 -4.07 7.00
C ILE A 97 0.84 -2.94 7.93
N GLU A 98 -0.29 -3.13 8.61
CA GLU A 98 -0.85 -2.20 9.57
C GLU A 98 -0.88 -2.85 10.94
N VAL A 99 -0.21 -2.26 11.93
CA VAL A 99 -0.18 -2.75 13.32
C VAL A 99 -0.80 -1.68 14.20
N SER A 100 -1.95 -2.00 14.79
CA SER A 100 -2.61 -1.08 15.71
C SER A 100 -2.03 -1.23 17.12
N LEU A 101 -1.40 -0.15 17.56
CA LEU A 101 -0.89 0.03 18.91
C LEU A 101 -1.93 0.83 19.72
N GLY A 102 -1.87 0.73 21.05
CA GLY A 102 -2.86 1.40 21.92
C GLY A 102 -2.92 2.92 21.75
N ASP A 103 -1.88 3.54 21.19
CA ASP A 103 -1.75 4.98 20.97
C ASP A 103 -1.62 5.40 19.49
N GLY A 104 -1.76 4.48 18.54
CA GLY A 104 -1.74 4.83 17.11
C GLY A 104 -1.53 3.64 16.16
N LEU A 105 -1.15 3.94 14.92
CA LEU A 105 -0.99 2.95 13.86
C LEU A 105 0.41 3.01 13.25
N ASP A 106 1.14 1.90 13.34
CA ASP A 106 2.33 1.69 12.52
C ASP A 106 1.89 1.09 11.17
N VAL A 107 2.32 1.70 10.07
CA VAL A 107 2.02 1.26 8.71
C VAL A 107 3.29 1.20 7.88
N LEU A 108 3.64 0.01 7.39
CA LEU A 108 4.67 -0.21 6.39
C LEU A 108 4.01 -0.54 5.05
N ALA A 109 4.35 0.19 4.00
CA ALA A 109 4.01 -0.14 2.61
C ALA A 109 5.29 -0.37 1.81
N ALA A 110 5.36 -1.48 1.09
CA ALA A 110 6.45 -1.81 0.18
C ALA A 110 5.89 -2.20 -1.20
N TYR A 111 6.52 -1.73 -2.27
CA TYR A 111 6.09 -1.96 -3.65
C TYR A 111 7.12 -2.77 -4.44
N SER A 112 6.69 -3.39 -5.55
CA SER A 112 7.55 -4.28 -6.35
C SER A 112 8.74 -3.58 -7.02
N ASP A 113 8.68 -2.25 -7.16
CA ASP A 113 9.81 -1.42 -7.60
C ASP A 113 10.82 -1.12 -6.48
N GLY A 114 10.67 -1.70 -5.29
CA GLY A 114 11.58 -1.51 -4.16
C GLY A 114 11.34 -0.22 -3.37
N THR A 115 10.39 0.62 -3.77
CA THR A 115 10.02 1.81 -2.99
C THR A 115 9.24 1.41 -1.74
N CYS A 116 9.44 2.14 -0.65
CA CYS A 116 8.78 1.90 0.62
C CYS A 116 8.28 3.20 1.27
N ARG A 117 7.23 3.09 2.08
CA ARG A 117 6.72 4.15 2.95
C ARG A 117 6.49 3.56 4.34
N TYR A 118 6.86 4.31 5.37
CA TYR A 118 6.57 3.93 6.74
C TYR A 118 5.99 5.12 7.49
N ILE A 119 4.83 4.93 8.12
CA ILE A 119 4.22 5.90 9.03
C ILE A 119 4.20 5.23 10.40
N ASN A 120 4.77 5.86 11.43
CA ASN A 120 4.68 5.31 12.79
C ASN A 120 3.50 5.90 13.57
N HIS A 121 3.17 5.26 14.69
CA HIS A 121 2.10 5.63 15.61
C HIS A 121 2.23 7.05 16.18
N ILE A 122 3.45 7.60 16.26
CA ILE A 122 3.71 8.99 16.65
C ILE A 122 3.76 9.97 15.46
N GLU A 123 3.17 9.60 14.32
CA GLU A 123 2.96 10.49 13.16
C GLU A 123 4.23 10.95 12.42
N SER A 124 5.29 10.14 12.45
CA SER A 124 6.49 10.34 11.63
C SER A 124 6.38 9.56 10.33
N LEU A 125 6.57 10.25 9.21
CA LEU A 125 6.63 9.65 7.87
C LEU A 125 8.08 9.46 7.42
N LEU A 126 8.39 8.24 7.00
CA LEU A 126 9.59 7.87 6.27
C LEU A 126 9.21 7.53 4.82
N VAL A 127 9.87 8.22 3.89
CA VAL A 127 9.76 8.00 2.45
C VAL A 127 11.07 7.40 1.97
N TRP A 128 11.02 6.22 1.35
CA TRP A 128 12.17 5.54 0.82
C TRP A 128 12.00 5.25 -0.66
N ASP A 129 12.63 6.08 -1.49
CA ASP A 129 12.63 5.95 -2.97
C ASP A 129 13.97 5.44 -3.52
N THR A 130 14.97 5.23 -2.66
CA THR A 130 16.32 4.82 -3.06
C THR A 130 16.44 3.30 -3.06
N GLN A 131 16.57 2.70 -4.23
CA GLN A 131 16.87 1.27 -4.33
C GLN A 131 18.33 1.01 -3.95
N THR A 132 18.54 0.23 -2.88
CA THR A 132 19.85 -0.33 -2.51
C THR A 132 19.78 -1.84 -2.61
N GLU A 133 20.92 -2.51 -2.83
CA GLU A 133 20.98 -3.98 -2.86
C GLU A 133 20.33 -4.58 -1.60
N LYS A 134 20.60 -3.99 -0.43
CA LYS A 134 20.03 -4.46 0.83
C LYS A 134 18.52 -4.26 0.93
N THR A 135 18.00 -3.10 0.52
CA THR A 135 16.55 -2.85 0.53
C THR A 135 15.85 -3.78 -0.44
N ASN A 136 16.39 -3.94 -1.65
CA ASN A 136 15.83 -4.83 -2.67
C ASN A 136 15.80 -6.28 -2.18
N GLN A 137 16.81 -6.74 -1.46
CA GLN A 137 16.81 -8.06 -0.82
C GLN A 137 15.68 -8.20 0.22
N LEU A 138 15.49 -7.19 1.08
CA LEU A 138 14.47 -7.22 2.13
C LEU A 138 13.05 -7.14 1.55
N VAL A 139 12.82 -6.28 0.57
CA VAL A 139 11.55 -6.20 -0.18
C VAL A 139 11.28 -7.50 -0.91
N GLY A 140 12.28 -8.07 -1.60
CA GLY A 140 12.15 -9.35 -2.29
C GLY A 140 11.76 -10.50 -1.35
N GLN A 141 12.33 -10.54 -0.14
CA GLN A 141 11.95 -11.52 0.87
C GLN A 141 10.50 -11.32 1.34
N LEU A 142 10.11 -10.07 1.64
CA LEU A 142 8.72 -9.74 2.01
C LEU A 142 7.72 -10.17 0.93
N PHE A 143 8.03 -9.93 -0.34
CA PHE A 143 7.18 -10.33 -1.46
C PHE A 143 7.11 -11.85 -1.63
N SER A 144 8.24 -12.56 -1.46
CA SER A 144 8.28 -14.02 -1.50
C SER A 144 7.37 -14.64 -0.42
N ASP A 145 7.46 -14.14 0.82
CA ASP A 145 6.63 -14.62 1.92
C ASP A 145 5.15 -14.27 1.70
N SER A 146 4.87 -13.06 1.22
CA SER A 146 3.53 -12.59 0.88
C SER A 146 2.87 -13.41 -0.24
N LEU A 147 3.63 -13.80 -1.26
CA LEU A 147 3.14 -14.65 -2.34
C LEU A 147 2.69 -16.04 -1.85
N ASN A 148 3.31 -16.57 -0.78
CA ASN A 148 2.86 -17.83 -0.18
C ASN A 148 1.45 -17.70 0.41
N VAL A 149 1.09 -16.53 0.94
CA VAL A 149 -0.26 -16.21 1.43
C VAL A 149 -1.23 -16.02 0.25
N VAL A 150 -0.88 -15.17 -0.72
CA VAL A 150 -1.72 -14.82 -1.89
C VAL A 150 -2.08 -16.03 -2.76
N LYS A 151 -1.26 -17.08 -2.76
CA LYS A 151 -1.54 -18.35 -3.44
C LYS A 151 -2.62 -19.20 -2.74
N ARG A 152 -2.92 -18.92 -1.47
CA ARG A 152 -3.80 -19.75 -0.61
C ARG A 152 -5.13 -19.08 -0.28
N ILE A 153 -5.22 -17.78 -0.45
CA ILE A 153 -6.45 -17.01 -0.20
C ILE A 153 -6.97 -16.40 -1.51
N GLY A 154 -8.26 -16.07 -1.54
CA GLY A 154 -8.91 -15.38 -2.66
C GLY A 154 -8.89 -13.87 -2.51
N PRO A 155 -9.20 -13.12 -3.58
CA PRO A 155 -9.38 -11.68 -3.50
C PRO A 155 -10.60 -11.36 -2.63
N TRP A 156 -10.53 -10.23 -1.94
CA TRP A 156 -11.64 -9.54 -1.34
C TRP A 156 -12.43 -8.79 -2.42
N ASP A 157 -13.72 -9.05 -2.50
CA ASP A 157 -14.62 -8.54 -3.53
C ASP A 157 -15.35 -7.25 -3.13
N GLN A 158 -15.15 -6.77 -1.90
CA GLN A 158 -15.73 -5.53 -1.40
C GLN A 158 -14.68 -4.41 -1.32
N ALA A 159 -15.13 -3.21 -0.94
CA ALA A 159 -14.24 -2.11 -0.65
C ALA A 159 -13.26 -2.46 0.49
N ARG A 160 -12.11 -1.79 0.51
CA ARG A 160 -11.14 -1.91 1.62
C ARG A 160 -11.81 -1.61 2.95
N THR A 161 -11.49 -2.43 3.96
CA THR A 161 -11.92 -2.24 5.34
C THR A 161 -11.07 -1.18 6.05
N THR A 162 -11.61 -0.52 7.06
CA THR A 162 -10.86 0.43 7.91
C THR A 162 -9.69 -0.23 8.63
N PHE A 163 -8.71 0.55 9.10
CA PHE A 163 -7.50 0.08 9.81
C PHE A 163 -7.84 -0.90 10.96
N PRO A 164 -6.92 -1.82 11.33
CA PRO A 164 -7.17 -2.82 12.38
C PRO A 164 -7.42 -2.16 13.75
N GLY A 165 -8.25 -2.78 14.60
CA GLY A 165 -8.44 -2.34 15.99
C GLY A 165 -7.23 -2.65 16.88
N GLU A 166 -7.21 -2.09 18.09
CA GLU A 166 -6.09 -2.21 19.04
C GLU A 166 -5.63 -3.67 19.24
N GLY A 167 -4.30 -3.89 19.19
CA GLY A 167 -3.68 -5.20 19.35
C GLY A 167 -3.81 -6.13 18.13
N MET A 168 -4.44 -5.65 17.05
CA MET A 168 -4.58 -6.40 15.81
C MET A 168 -3.55 -5.96 14.77
N VAL A 169 -3.24 -6.88 13.86
CA VAL A 169 -2.47 -6.62 12.64
C VAL A 169 -3.32 -6.93 11.42
N LYS A 170 -3.17 -6.11 10.38
CA LYS A 170 -3.71 -6.38 9.05
C LYS A 170 -2.58 -6.45 8.04
N LEU A 171 -2.58 -7.54 7.27
CA LEU A 171 -1.71 -7.77 6.13
C LEU A 171 -2.54 -7.59 4.87
N THR A 172 -2.25 -6.54 4.10
CA THR A 172 -2.92 -6.22 2.85
C THR A 172 -1.96 -6.44 1.69
N PHE A 173 -2.41 -7.17 0.66
CA PHE A 173 -1.65 -7.45 -0.55
C PHE A 173 -2.36 -6.83 -1.74
N LEU A 174 -1.66 -5.96 -2.46
CA LEU A 174 -2.14 -5.25 -3.64
C LEU A 174 -1.77 -6.08 -4.88
N VAL A 175 -2.75 -6.78 -5.43
CA VAL A 175 -2.55 -7.70 -6.55
C VAL A 175 -3.26 -7.13 -7.79
N SER A 176 -2.71 -7.41 -8.97
CA SER A 176 -3.27 -6.96 -10.26
C SER A 176 -4.71 -7.44 -10.51
N ASP A 177 -5.17 -8.50 -9.86
CA ASP A 177 -6.55 -9.01 -9.97
C ASP A 177 -7.45 -8.62 -8.79
N GLY A 178 -6.92 -8.04 -7.71
CA GLY A 178 -7.75 -7.59 -6.58
C GLY A 178 -6.99 -7.23 -5.32
N LEU A 179 -7.75 -6.83 -4.30
CA LEU A 179 -7.25 -6.66 -2.94
C LEU A 179 -7.28 -8.02 -2.24
N TYR A 180 -6.22 -8.39 -1.54
CA TYR A 180 -6.18 -9.59 -0.71
C TYR A 180 -5.80 -9.14 0.69
N PHE A 181 -6.40 -9.71 1.74
CA PHE A 181 -5.96 -9.36 3.09
C PHE A 181 -6.20 -10.49 4.10
N GLY A 182 -5.45 -10.43 5.20
CA GLY A 182 -5.70 -11.17 6.42
C GLY A 182 -5.59 -10.24 7.62
N GLN A 183 -6.44 -10.44 8.64
CA GLN A 183 -6.43 -9.66 9.87
C GLN A 183 -6.66 -10.58 11.07
N GLY A 184 -5.98 -10.27 12.18
CA GLY A 184 -6.16 -10.99 13.44
C GLY A 184 -5.30 -10.38 14.55
N PRO A 185 -5.37 -10.93 15.77
CA PRO A 185 -4.49 -10.51 16.86
C PRO A 185 -3.03 -10.63 16.46
N PHE A 186 -2.22 -9.64 16.83
CA PHE A 186 -0.82 -9.58 16.41
C PHE A 186 -0.05 -10.85 16.82
N ASP A 187 -0.19 -11.28 18.07
CA ASP A 187 0.46 -12.47 18.61
C ASP A 187 0.03 -13.75 17.89
N VAL A 188 -1.25 -13.87 17.53
CA VAL A 188 -1.78 -15.02 16.79
C VAL A 188 -1.22 -15.06 15.38
N LEU A 189 -1.27 -13.95 14.63
CA LEU A 189 -0.76 -13.93 13.26
C LEU A 189 0.76 -14.01 13.19
N GLN A 190 1.48 -13.49 14.18
CA GLN A 190 2.93 -13.63 14.26
C GLN A 190 3.37 -15.09 14.43
N ASN A 191 2.58 -15.89 15.16
CA ASN A 191 2.85 -17.33 15.32
C ASN A 191 2.21 -18.19 14.22
N ASP A 192 1.45 -17.59 13.29
CA ASP A 192 0.85 -18.31 12.18
C ASP A 192 1.89 -18.73 11.13
N SER A 193 1.73 -19.93 10.57
CA SER A 193 2.64 -20.50 9.58
C SER A 193 2.72 -19.72 8.26
N MET A 194 1.71 -18.90 7.94
CA MET A 194 1.67 -18.07 6.74
C MET A 194 1.87 -16.59 7.06
N GLY A 195 1.19 -16.07 8.09
CA GLY A 195 1.25 -14.67 8.52
C GLY A 195 2.57 -14.30 9.20
N GLY A 196 3.13 -15.19 10.01
CA GLY A 196 4.36 -14.97 10.77
C GLY A 196 5.55 -14.59 9.88
N PRO A 197 5.87 -15.36 8.82
CA PRO A 197 6.93 -15.01 7.88
C PRO A 197 6.77 -13.63 7.24
N VAL A 198 5.54 -13.20 6.93
CA VAL A 198 5.27 -11.86 6.37
C VAL A 198 5.58 -10.78 7.42
N ILE A 199 5.12 -10.97 8.65
CA ILE A 199 5.34 -10.04 9.77
C ILE A 199 6.85 -9.93 10.09
N ASP A 200 7.57 -11.04 10.12
CA ASP A 200 9.01 -11.07 10.39
C ASP A 200 9.79 -10.32 9.28
N SER A 201 9.46 -10.58 8.02
CA SER A 201 10.08 -9.90 6.88
C SER A 201 9.76 -8.40 6.86
N ALA A 202 8.52 -8.02 7.18
CA ALA A 202 8.12 -6.62 7.34
C ALA A 202 8.89 -5.93 8.47
N THR A 203 9.03 -6.59 9.62
CA THR A 203 9.76 -6.06 10.79
C THR A 203 11.22 -5.82 10.47
N ARG A 204 11.87 -6.74 9.75
CA ARG A 204 13.26 -6.61 9.30
C ARG A 204 13.44 -5.45 8.32
N LEU A 205 12.53 -5.28 7.37
CA LEU A 205 12.54 -4.16 6.44
C LEU A 205 12.36 -2.83 7.18
N MET A 206 11.33 -2.71 8.02
CA MET A 206 11.05 -1.53 8.83
C MET A 206 12.26 -1.11 9.68
N THR A 207 12.83 -2.06 10.43
CA THR A 207 14.03 -1.81 11.27
C THR A 207 15.18 -1.25 10.44
N TYR A 208 15.46 -1.86 9.29
CA TYR A 208 16.52 -1.38 8.40
C TYR A 208 16.27 0.05 7.90
N LEU A 209 15.05 0.36 7.46
CA LEU A 209 14.69 1.70 6.99
C LEU A 209 14.86 2.76 8.08
N ILE A 210 14.43 2.47 9.30
CA ILE A 210 14.58 3.35 10.46
C ILE A 210 16.07 3.60 10.77
N ASP A 211 16.88 2.55 10.78
CA ASP A 211 18.33 2.65 11.04
C ASP A 211 19.03 3.53 9.99
N GLN A 212 18.69 3.37 8.70
CA GLN A 212 19.23 4.21 7.63
C GLN A 212 18.85 5.68 7.84
N ARG A 213 17.59 5.97 8.21
CA ARG A 213 17.13 7.34 8.48
C ARG A 213 17.90 7.98 9.63
N ILE A 214 18.14 7.24 10.71
CA ILE A 214 18.93 7.72 11.86
C ILE A 214 20.38 8.00 11.45
N ALA A 215 20.99 7.11 10.67
CA ALA A 215 22.35 7.29 10.18
C ALA A 215 22.50 8.53 9.30
N SER A 216 21.61 8.74 8.33
CA SER A 216 21.63 9.93 7.45
C SER A 216 21.49 11.25 8.22
N ASN A 217 20.67 11.28 9.27
CA ASN A 217 20.48 12.46 10.12
C ASN A 217 21.70 12.79 10.99
N LYS A 218 22.56 11.80 11.29
CA LYS A 218 23.82 12.02 12.02
C LYS A 218 24.92 12.56 11.10
N SER A 219 24.93 12.18 9.83
CA SER A 219 25.93 12.65 8.84
C SER A 219 25.69 14.08 8.34
N THR A 220 24.55 14.68 8.67
CA THR A 220 24.16 16.05 8.28
C THR A 220 24.28 17.08 9.42
N LYS A 221 24.79 16.67 10.58
CA LYS A 221 25.16 17.54 11.70
C LYS A 221 26.68 17.57 11.88
#